data_AF-A0A933VFF8-F1
#
_entry.id   AF-A0A933VFF8-F1
#
_cell.length_a   1.000
_cell.length_b   1.000
_cell.length_c   1.000
_cell.angle_alpha   90.00
_cell.angle_beta   90.00
_cell.angle_gamma   90.00
#
_symmetry.space_group_name_H-M   'P 1'
#
loop_
_entity.id
_entity.type
_entity.pdbx_description
1 polymer ?
#
loop_
_entity_poly.entity_id
_entity_poly.type
_entity_poly.pdbx_seq_one_letter_code
_entity_poly.pdbx_strand_id
1 'polypeptide(L)'
;MRVTIDRNLCGAWIPACEKCFSVFMARGVPDRLCVTSAVEDDSTNLTLLIHSGEHTSELVVTEENRATIMAEGWRKFANLPDGAFEIKPPHGEYWRKGGWRG
;
A
#
# COMPACT_ATOMS: atom_id res chain seq x y z
N MET A 1 13.40 -6.14 2.54
CA MET A 1 13.01 -4.85 1.92
C MET A 1 12.00 -4.13 2.79
N ARG A 2 12.08 -2.79 2.92
CA ARG A 2 11.05 -1.94 3.53
C ARG A 2 10.39 -1.04 2.49
N VAL A 3 9.06 -1.04 2.43
CA VAL A 3 8.26 -0.25 1.48
C VAL A 3 7.27 0.63 2.23
N THR A 4 7.23 1.91 1.88
CA THR A 4 6.27 2.87 2.41
C THR A 4 5.17 3.13 1.39
N ILE A 5 3.92 2.94 1.82
CA ILE A 5 2.70 3.19 1.03
C ILE A 5 1.95 4.35 1.68
N ASP A 6 1.76 5.43 0.95
CA ASP A 6 0.87 6.53 1.32
C ASP A 6 -0.42 6.46 0.51
N ARG A 7 -1.49 5.99 1.17
CA ARG A 7 -2.82 5.89 0.55
C ARG A 7 -3.47 7.25 0.28
N ASN A 8 -3.06 8.30 1.00
CA ASN A 8 -3.60 9.64 0.84
C ASN A 8 -3.26 10.24 -0.54
N LEU A 9 -2.17 9.78 -1.16
CA LEU A 9 -1.75 10.21 -2.51
C LEU A 9 -2.61 9.61 -3.63
N CYS A 10 -3.05 8.36 -3.47
CA CYS A 10 -3.83 7.67 -4.51
C CYS A 10 -5.33 7.97 -4.39
N GLY A 11 -5.88 7.94 -3.17
CA GLY A 11 -7.31 8.13 -2.94
C GLY A 11 -8.20 7.01 -3.49
N ALA A 12 -7.62 5.86 -3.86
CA ALA A 12 -8.39 4.71 -4.32
C ALA A 12 -9.12 3.99 -3.18
N TRP A 13 -10.31 3.49 -3.49
CA TRP A 13 -11.05 2.56 -2.65
C TRP A 13 -10.24 1.29 -2.33
N ILE A 14 -10.52 0.67 -1.18
CA ILE A 14 -9.73 -0.42 -0.61
C ILE A 14 -9.48 -1.59 -1.59
N PRO A 15 -10.50 -2.13 -2.29
CA PRO A 15 -10.28 -3.25 -3.19
C PRO A 15 -9.29 -2.96 -4.32
N ALA A 16 -9.23 -1.72 -4.83
CA ALA A 16 -8.22 -1.35 -5.82
C ALA A 16 -6.81 -1.27 -5.20
N CYS A 17 -6.70 -0.79 -3.96
CA CYS A 17 -5.44 -0.76 -3.23
C CYS A 17 -4.92 -2.19 -2.97
N GLU A 18 -5.78 -3.10 -2.52
CA GLU A 18 -5.44 -4.51 -2.31
C GLU A 18 -5.02 -5.19 -3.61
N LYS A 19 -5.71 -4.92 -4.73
CA LYS A 19 -5.30 -5.44 -6.04
C LYS A 19 -3.91 -4.97 -6.45
N CYS A 20 -3.60 -3.68 -6.27
CA CYS A 20 -2.25 -3.15 -6.56
C CYS A 20 -1.21 -3.81 -5.68
N PHE A 21 -1.53 -4.03 -4.40
CA PHE A 21 -0.67 -4.72 -3.46
C PHE A 21 -0.39 -6.17 -3.87
N SER A 22 -1.41 -6.96 -4.25
CA SER A 22 -1.20 -8.34 -4.70
C SER A 22 -0.33 -8.41 -5.96
N VAL A 23 -0.45 -7.44 -6.87
CA VAL A 23 0.43 -7.32 -8.05
C VAL A 23 1.87 -7.02 -7.64
N PHE A 24 2.07 -6.08 -6.70
CA PHE A 24 3.39 -5.81 -6.13
C PHE A 24 3.99 -7.06 -5.50
N MET A 25 3.25 -7.78 -4.66
CA MET A 25 3.73 -9.00 -4.00
C MET A 25 4.14 -10.10 -4.98
N ALA A 26 3.42 -10.22 -6.10
CA ALA A 26 3.71 -11.18 -7.16
C ALA A 26 4.93 -10.79 -8.00
N ARG A 27 5.16 -9.50 -8.23
CA ARG A 27 6.24 -8.99 -9.11
C ARG A 27 7.50 -8.57 -8.36
N GLY A 28 7.38 -8.24 -7.07
CA GLY A 28 8.44 -7.62 -6.26
C GLY A 28 8.77 -6.18 -6.64
N VAL A 29 8.05 -5.55 -7.58
CA VAL A 29 8.36 -4.21 -8.09
C VAL A 29 7.36 -3.18 -7.55
N PRO A 30 7.80 -2.20 -6.74
CA PRO A 30 6.94 -1.10 -6.28
C PRO A 30 6.71 -0.10 -7.41
N ASP A 31 5.62 -0.27 -8.17
CA ASP A 31 5.34 0.47 -9.42
C ASP A 31 4.20 1.51 -9.30
N ARG A 32 3.78 1.84 -8.08
CA ARG A 32 2.60 2.71 -7.84
C ARG A 32 3.02 4.05 -7.27
N LEU A 33 2.34 5.12 -7.70
CA LEU A 33 2.54 6.48 -7.18
C LEU A 33 2.29 6.62 -5.67
N CYS A 34 1.48 5.74 -5.08
CA CYS A 34 1.31 5.70 -3.63
C CYS A 34 2.48 5.03 -2.90
N VAL A 35 3.41 4.37 -3.59
CA VAL A 35 4.64 3.88 -2.98
C VAL A 35 5.64 5.02 -2.98
N THR A 36 5.90 5.58 -1.80
CA THR A 36 6.76 6.76 -1.65
C THR A 36 8.21 6.41 -1.34
N SER A 37 8.46 5.18 -0.91
CA SER A 37 9.80 4.68 -0.62
C SER A 37 9.85 3.16 -0.74
N ALA A 38 10.95 2.64 -1.28
CA ALA A 38 11.30 1.23 -1.25
C ALA A 38 12.82 1.14 -1.03
N VAL A 39 13.21 0.61 0.12
CA VAL A 39 14.61 0.54 0.55
C VAL A 39 14.94 -0.91 0.86
N GLU A 40 16.03 -1.39 0.28
CA GLU A 40 16.58 -2.69 0.66
C GLU A 40 17.21 -2.57 2.05
N ASP A 41 16.86 -3.50 2.93
CA ASP A 41 17.25 -3.49 4.36
C ASP A 41 17.86 -4.83 4.82
N ASP A 42 18.41 -5.61 3.87
CA ASP A 42 19.00 -6.95 4.07
C ASP A 42 18.12 -7.99 4.78
N SER A 43 16.86 -7.63 5.09
CA SER A 43 15.86 -8.51 5.69
C SER A 43 15.28 -9.46 4.65
N THR A 44 15.10 -10.73 5.04
CA THR A 44 14.36 -11.73 4.25
C THR A 44 12.87 -11.44 4.19
N ASN A 45 12.36 -10.62 5.13
CA ASN A 45 10.97 -10.24 5.20
C ASN A 45 10.74 -8.91 4.47
N LEU A 46 9.51 -8.73 4.00
CA LEU A 46 9.04 -7.46 3.48
C LEU A 46 8.33 -6.70 4.61
N THR A 47 8.76 -5.49 4.88
CA THR A 47 8.12 -4.61 5.86
C THR A 47 7.35 -3.51 5.13
N LEU A 48 6.05 -3.40 5.37
CA LEU A 48 5.18 -2.39 4.80
C LEU A 48 4.87 -1.33 5.85
N LEU A 49 5.16 -0.07 5.55
CA LEU A 49 4.69 1.06 6.33
C LEU A 49 3.53 1.72 5.58
N ILE A 50 2.31 1.56 6.10
CA ILE A 50 1.08 2.00 5.43
C ILE A 50 0.55 3.24 6.14
N HIS A 51 0.64 4.38 5.46
CA HIS A 51 0.02 5.63 5.88
C HIS A 51 -1.35 5.78 5.23
N SER A 52 -2.36 6.06 6.04
CA SER A 52 -3.77 6.07 5.64
C SER A 52 -4.59 6.98 6.55
N GLY A 53 -5.08 8.10 5.99
CA GLY A 53 -5.59 9.21 6.79
C GLY A 53 -4.50 9.74 7.71
N GLU A 54 -4.82 9.93 8.99
CA GLU A 54 -3.87 10.34 10.04
C GLU A 54 -3.14 9.15 10.68
N HIS A 55 -3.40 7.92 10.20
CA HIS A 55 -2.89 6.70 10.83
C HIS A 55 -1.76 6.10 10.01
N THR A 56 -0.79 5.54 10.72
CA THR A 56 0.29 4.77 10.13
C THR A 56 0.37 3.43 10.83
N SER A 57 0.56 2.37 10.06
CA SER A 57 0.79 1.04 10.62
C SER A 57 1.90 0.31 9.89
N GLU A 58 2.60 -0.53 10.63
CA GLU A 58 3.63 -1.40 10.12
C GLU A 58 3.10 -2.83 10.00
N LEU A 59 3.26 -3.42 8.81
CA LEU A 59 2.90 -4.80 8.52
C LEU A 59 4.13 -5.54 8.03
N VAL A 60 4.56 -6.56 8.79
CA VAL A 60 5.64 -7.45 8.41
C VAL A 60 5.06 -8.65 7.65
N VAL A 61 5.46 -8.79 6.40
CA VAL A 61 5.14 -9.91 5.52
C VAL A 61 6.29 -10.91 5.57
N THR A 62 6.05 -12.02 6.23
CA THR A 62 6.94 -13.19 6.34
C THR A 62 6.58 -14.22 5.28
N GLU A 63 7.44 -15.20 5.06
CA GLU A 63 7.14 -16.30 4.14
C GLU A 63 5.87 -17.07 4.55
N GLU A 64 5.66 -17.26 5.86
CA GLU A 64 4.52 -17.99 6.41
C GLU A 64 3.18 -17.28 6.19
N ASN A 65 3.15 -15.94 6.25
CA ASN A 65 1.92 -15.17 6.13
C ASN A 65 1.70 -14.58 4.72
N ARG A 66 2.72 -14.59 3.85
CA ARG A 66 2.70 -13.98 2.51
C ARG A 66 1.50 -14.45 1.68
N ALA A 67 1.28 -15.76 1.57
CA ALA A 67 0.19 -16.31 0.76
C ALA A 67 -1.19 -15.87 1.29
N THR A 68 -1.37 -15.88 2.60
CA THR A 68 -2.62 -15.47 3.27
C THR A 68 -2.88 -13.97 3.08
N ILE A 69 -1.88 -13.12 3.29
CA ILE A 69 -2.00 -11.66 3.09
C ILE A 69 -2.33 -11.33 1.63
N MET A 70 -1.72 -12.04 0.67
CA MET A 70 -2.01 -11.85 -0.76
C MET A 70 -3.43 -12.25 -1.14
N ALA A 71 -3.97 -13.31 -0.52
CA ALA A 71 -5.31 -13.82 -0.81
C ALA A 71 -6.42 -13.03 -0.10
N GLU A 72 -6.19 -12.66 1.15
CA GLU A 72 -7.20 -12.05 2.01
C GLU A 72 -7.17 -10.51 2.06
N GLY A 73 -6.09 -9.91 1.57
CA GLY A 73 -5.88 -8.47 1.59
C GLY A 73 -5.16 -7.99 2.84
N TRP A 74 -4.22 -7.07 2.65
CA TRP A 74 -3.38 -6.51 3.73
C TRP A 74 -4.18 -5.77 4.80
N ARG A 75 -5.38 -5.27 4.48
CA ARG A 75 -6.21 -4.48 5.39
C ARG A 75 -6.49 -5.21 6.70
N LYS A 76 -6.72 -6.53 6.63
CA LYS A 76 -7.00 -7.38 7.80
C LYS A 76 -5.81 -7.48 8.76
N PHE A 77 -4.60 -7.23 8.29
CA PHE A 77 -3.36 -7.45 9.02
C PHE A 77 -2.69 -6.15 9.46
N ALA A 78 -2.99 -5.03 8.79
CA ALA A 78 -2.32 -3.76 9.01
C ALA A 78 -2.78 -2.98 10.25
N ASN A 79 -3.46 -3.58 11.25
CA ASN A 79 -3.83 -2.94 12.53
C ASN A 79 -4.19 -1.44 12.44
N LEU A 80 -5.07 -1.07 11.51
CA LEU A 80 -5.54 0.29 11.30
C LEU A 80 -7.01 0.39 11.74
N PRO A 81 -7.42 1.48 12.39
CA PRO A 81 -8.83 1.69 12.76
C PRO A 81 -9.69 1.90 11.51
N ASP A 82 -11.00 1.63 11.59
CA ASP A 82 -11.91 1.73 10.44
C ASP A 82 -11.86 3.10 9.75
N GLY A 83 -11.76 4.19 10.52
CA GLY A 83 -11.65 5.55 10.00
C GLY A 83 -10.39 5.80 9.15
N ALA A 84 -9.34 4.99 9.29
CA ALA A 84 -8.16 5.09 8.44
C ALA A 84 -8.46 4.77 6.98
N PHE A 85 -9.54 4.02 6.69
CA PHE A 85 -9.90 3.60 5.34
C PHE A 85 -10.87 4.55 4.65
N GLU A 86 -11.50 5.46 5.41
CA GLU A 86 -12.43 6.48 4.95
C GLU A 86 -11.71 7.74 4.43
N ILE A 87 -10.70 7.52 3.58
CA ILE A 87 -9.97 8.63 2.96
C ILE A 87 -10.85 9.32 1.91
N LYS A 88 -11.04 10.64 2.04
CA LYS A 88 -11.79 11.44 1.06
C LYS A 88 -10.86 11.80 -0.12
N PRO A 89 -11.21 11.45 -1.37
CA PRO A 89 -10.52 11.99 -2.54
C PRO A 89 -10.92 13.48 -2.73
N PRO A 90 -10.05 14.38 -3.25
CA PRO A 90 -8.63 14.23 -3.56
C PRO A 90 -7.74 14.92 -2.51
N HIS A 91 -6.51 14.45 -2.30
CA HIS A 91 -5.40 15.21 -2.91
C HIS A 91 -4.96 14.67 -4.28
N GLY A 92 -5.62 13.63 -4.79
CA GLY A 92 -5.61 13.19 -6.19
C GLY A 92 -6.22 14.16 -7.23
N GLU A 93 -5.99 15.47 -7.12
CA GLU A 93 -6.22 16.40 -8.26
C GLU A 93 -5.39 15.96 -9.49
N TYR A 94 -4.28 15.27 -9.25
CA TYR A 94 -3.38 14.70 -10.24
C TYR A 94 -4.09 13.78 -11.27
N TRP A 95 -5.00 12.90 -10.84
CA TRP A 95 -5.69 11.98 -11.76
C TRP A 95 -6.87 12.63 -12.50
N ARG A 96 -7.59 13.57 -11.88
CA ARG A 96 -8.72 14.26 -12.52
C ARG A 96 -8.31 15.29 -13.57
N LYS A 97 -7.08 15.84 -13.48
CA LYS A 97 -6.52 16.81 -14.45
C LYS A 97 -5.70 16.15 -15.59
N GLY A 98 -5.73 14.82 -15.73
CA GLY A 98 -5.12 14.12 -16.88
C GLY A 98 -3.71 13.54 -16.64
N GLY A 99 -3.43 13.01 -15.44
CA GLY A 99 -2.14 12.43 -15.08
C GLY A 99 -1.78 11.10 -15.78
N TRP A 100 -1.32 11.18 -17.03
CA TRP A 100 -0.09 10.59 -17.60
C TRP A 100 0.02 11.08 -19.05
N ARG A 101 0.93 12.04 -19.29
CA ARG A 101 1.42 12.41 -20.62
C ARG A 101 2.95 12.43 -20.53
N GLY A 102 3.58 11.26 -20.61
CA GLY A 102 5.03 11.13 -20.55
C GLY A 102 5.47 9.71 -20.29
#